data_AF-A0A8C3SAE9-F1
#
_entry.id   AF-A0A8C3SAE9-F1
#
_cell.length_a   1.000
_cell.length_b   1.000
_cell.length_c   1.000
_cell.angle_alpha   90.00
_cell.angle_beta   90.00
_cell.angle_gamma   90.00
#
_symmetry.space_group_name_H-M   'P 1'
#
loop_
_entity.id
_entity.type
_entity.pdbx_description
1 polymer ?
#
loop_
_entity_poly.entity_id
_entity_poly.type
_entity_poly.pdbx_seq_one_letter_code
_entity_poly.pdbx_strand_id
1 'polypeptide(L)'
;MASGKAHIGKPAPGFHATAVVDGAFKEIKLSDYKGKYVVLFFYPLDFTFVCPTEIIAFSEHAEDFRKLRCEVLGVSVDSHFTHLAWCVMPPTLPPGLSTVSDPLISCRTCMSVSTGRMGST
;
A
#
# COMPACT_ATOMS: atom_id res chain seq x y z
N MET A 1 5.11 24.40 2.22
CA MET A 1 6.39 23.87 2.72
C MET A 1 6.22 22.39 2.98
N ALA A 2 6.85 21.52 2.18
CA ALA A 2 6.78 20.07 2.35
C ALA A 2 7.81 19.61 3.40
N SER A 3 7.46 19.71 4.69
CA SER A 3 8.25 19.10 5.76
C SER A 3 7.82 17.64 5.91
N GLY A 4 8.36 16.75 5.06
CA GLY A 4 8.15 15.31 5.19
C GLY A 4 8.85 14.79 6.44
N LYS A 5 8.13 14.05 7.29
CA LYS A 5 8.66 13.55 8.56
C LYS A 5 9.60 12.35 8.42
N ALA A 6 9.75 11.77 7.23
CA ALA A 6 10.65 10.65 7.05
C ALA A 6 12.01 11.05 6.53
N HIS A 7 13.00 10.46 7.19
CA HIS A 7 14.40 10.60 6.87
C HIS A 7 15.00 9.21 6.76
N ILE A 8 15.86 9.03 5.77
CA ILE A 8 16.58 7.76 5.57
C ILE A 8 17.37 7.45 6.85
N GLY A 9 17.26 6.21 7.33
CA GLY A 9 17.94 5.75 8.55
C GLY A 9 17.26 6.15 9.87
N LYS A 10 16.19 6.96 9.85
CA LYS A 10 15.34 7.20 11.02
C LYS A 10 14.13 6.26 11.02
N PRO A 11 13.52 5.99 12.20
CA PRO A 11 12.29 5.22 12.26
C PRO A 11 11.21 5.82 11.37
N ALA A 12 10.49 4.97 10.62
CA ALA A 12 9.35 5.41 9.83
C ALA A 12 8.28 6.07 10.72
N PRO A 13 7.67 7.18 10.25
CA PRO A 13 6.55 7.79 10.96
C PRO A 13 5.42 6.77 11.14
N GLY A 14 4.87 6.67 12.35
CA GLY A 14 3.70 5.84 12.61
C GLY A 14 2.51 6.33 11.78
N PHE A 15 1.81 5.40 11.14
CA PHE A 15 0.53 5.66 10.50
C PHE A 15 -0.53 4.68 10.98
N HIS A 16 -1.77 5.14 10.89
CA HIS A 16 -2.98 4.36 11.08
C HIS A 16 -3.92 4.71 9.95
N ALA A 17 -4.37 3.70 9.21
CA ALA A 17 -5.20 3.90 8.03
C ALA A 17 -6.12 2.69 7.80
N THR A 18 -7.19 2.92 7.04
CA THR A 18 -8.08 1.86 6.58
C THR A 18 -7.55 1.33 5.25
N ALA A 19 -7.35 0.02 5.17
CA ALA A 19 -6.94 -0.68 3.96
C ALA A 19 -8.02 -1.66 3.50
N VAL A 20 -7.98 -2.00 2.21
CA VAL A 20 -8.74 -3.11 1.64
C VAL A 20 -7.78 -4.30 1.53
N VAL A 21 -8.16 -5.43 2.13
CA VAL A 21 -7.43 -6.69 2.07
C VAL A 21 -8.42 -7.77 1.71
N ASP A 22 -8.18 -8.51 0.62
CA ASP A 22 -9.06 -9.58 0.14
C ASP A 22 -10.54 -9.17 0.00
N GLY A 23 -10.79 -7.92 -0.43
CA GLY A 23 -12.13 -7.37 -0.59
C GLY A 23 -12.84 -6.96 0.72
N ALA A 24 -12.14 -6.96 1.85
CA ALA A 24 -12.67 -6.50 3.14
C ALA A 24 -11.94 -5.26 3.65
N PHE A 25 -12.67 -4.38 4.35
CA PHE A 25 -12.07 -3.25 5.04
C PHE A 25 -11.37 -3.72 6.31
N LYS A 26 -10.10 -3.34 6.46
CA LYS A 26 -9.29 -3.64 7.63
C LYS A 26 -8.54 -2.40 8.08
N GLU A 27 -8.57 -2.12 9.37
CA GLU A 27 -7.69 -1.12 9.95
C GLU A 27 -6.28 -1.68 10.11
N ILE A 28 -5.29 -0.93 9.65
CA ILE A 28 -3.89 -1.29 9.75
C ILE A 28 -3.11 -0.19 10.44
N LYS A 29 -2.08 -0.58 11.17
CA LYS A 29 -1.11 0.32 11.79
C LYS A 29 0.29 -0.11 11.39
N LEU A 30 1.20 0.84 11.22
CA LEU A 30 2.61 0.51 10.95
C LEU A 30 3.22 -0.38 12.06
N SER A 31 2.72 -0.25 13.30
CA SER A 31 3.13 -1.09 14.42
C SER A 31 2.89 -2.59 14.20
N ASP A 32 1.89 -2.95 13.39
CA ASP A 32 1.50 -4.35 13.15
C ASP A 32 2.53 -5.08 12.28
N TYR A 33 3.36 -4.31 11.58
CA TYR A 33 4.41 -4.81 10.70
C TYR A 33 5.81 -4.77 11.34
N LYS A 34 5.91 -4.51 12.65
CA LYS A 34 7.18 -4.55 13.37
C LYS A 34 7.84 -5.93 13.24
N GLY A 35 9.13 -5.93 12.91
CA GLY A 35 9.91 -7.17 12.71
C GLY A 35 9.77 -7.77 11.31
N LYS A 36 8.92 -7.20 10.44
CA LYS A 36 8.89 -7.46 9.00
C LYS A 36 9.45 -6.27 8.23
N TYR A 37 9.97 -6.53 7.05
CA TYR A 37 10.22 -5.47 6.08
C TYR A 37 8.90 -5.00 5.49
N VAL A 38 8.79 -3.71 5.22
CA VAL A 38 7.58 -3.13 4.62
C VAL A 38 7.98 -2.27 3.44
N VAL A 39 7.46 -2.60 2.27
CA VAL A 39 7.55 -1.78 1.07
C VAL A 39 6.29 -0.95 1.01
N LEU A 40 6.37 0.35 1.31
CA LEU A 40 5.29 1.29 1.03
C LEU A 40 5.52 1.89 -0.36
N PHE A 41 4.60 1.62 -1.29
CA PHE A 41 4.57 2.27 -2.59
C PHE A 41 3.39 3.24 -2.68
N PHE A 42 3.66 4.45 -3.14
CA PHE A 42 2.64 5.49 -3.29
C PHE A 42 2.30 5.66 -4.76
N TYR A 43 1.01 5.60 -5.09
CA TYR A 43 0.52 5.88 -6.43
C TYR A 43 -0.53 7.00 -6.38
N PRO A 44 -0.58 7.86 -7.41
CA PRO A 44 -1.31 9.13 -7.35
C PRO A 44 -2.83 8.97 -7.29
N LEU A 45 -3.41 8.03 -8.04
CA LEU A 45 -4.85 7.88 -8.13
C LEU A 45 -5.24 6.48 -8.65
N ASP A 46 -6.25 5.89 -8.04
CA ASP A 46 -6.91 4.67 -8.50
C ASP A 46 -7.52 4.91 -9.89
N PHE A 47 -7.67 3.84 -10.69
CA PHE A 47 -8.23 3.92 -12.05
C PHE A 47 -7.45 4.80 -13.06
N THR A 48 -6.18 5.11 -12.81
CA THR A 48 -5.36 5.90 -13.74
C THR A 48 -4.44 5.06 -14.61
N PHE A 49 -3.79 5.74 -15.57
CA PHE A 49 -2.80 5.18 -16.49
C PHE A 49 -1.43 4.90 -15.86
N VAL A 50 -1.31 4.98 -14.52
CA VAL A 50 -0.17 4.34 -13.86
C VAL A 50 -0.25 2.88 -14.26
N CYS A 51 0.75 2.44 -15.02
CA CYS A 51 0.63 1.24 -15.82
C CYS A 51 0.24 0.10 -14.88
N PRO A 52 -0.93 -0.55 -15.04
CA PRO A 52 -1.43 -1.56 -14.10
C PRO A 52 -0.42 -2.71 -13.92
N THR A 53 0.53 -2.82 -14.84
CA THR A 53 1.71 -3.68 -14.77
C THR A 53 2.52 -3.52 -13.48
N GLU A 54 2.66 -2.32 -12.90
CA GLU A 54 3.44 -2.15 -11.65
C GLU A 54 2.73 -2.82 -10.46
N ILE A 55 1.44 -2.54 -10.30
CA ILE A 55 0.63 -3.09 -9.20
C ILE A 55 0.43 -4.60 -9.38
N ILE A 56 0.23 -5.05 -10.63
CA ILE A 56 0.16 -6.49 -10.96
C ILE A 56 1.48 -7.18 -10.65
N ALA A 57 2.63 -6.61 -11.04
CA ALA A 57 3.93 -7.20 -10.77
C ALA A 57 4.22 -7.32 -9.26
N PHE A 58 3.83 -6.31 -8.46
CA PHE A 58 3.92 -6.42 -7.01
C PHE A 58 3.05 -7.54 -6.45
N SER A 59 1.82 -7.69 -6.97
CA SER A 59 0.91 -8.75 -6.53
C SER A 59 1.37 -10.14 -6.94
N GLU A 60 1.94 -10.31 -8.14
CA GLU A 60 2.51 -11.58 -8.59
C GLU A 60 3.71 -12.01 -7.74
N HIS A 61 4.53 -11.04 -7.31
CA HIS A 61 5.69 -11.29 -6.46
C HIS A 61 5.42 -11.13 -4.96
N ALA A 62 4.18 -10.85 -4.56
CA ALA A 62 3.82 -10.65 -3.15
C ALA A 62 4.19 -11.86 -2.28
N GLU A 63 4.04 -13.07 -2.81
CA GLU A 63 4.47 -14.29 -2.13
C GLU A 63 5.99 -14.35 -1.91
N ASP A 64 6.78 -13.88 -2.86
CA ASP A 64 8.24 -13.85 -2.74
C ASP A 64 8.69 -12.84 -1.69
N PHE A 65 8.03 -11.68 -1.62
CA PHE A 65 8.22 -10.74 -0.51
C PHE A 65 7.86 -11.38 0.83
N ARG A 66 6.72 -12.08 0.93
CA ARG A 66 6.31 -12.77 2.16
C ARG A 66 7.33 -13.82 2.61
N LYS A 67 7.94 -14.58 1.68
CA LYS A 67 9.03 -15.54 1.98
C LYS A 67 10.25 -14.84 2.60
N LEU A 68 10.54 -13.61 2.17
CA LEU A 68 11.62 -12.77 2.72
C LEU A 68 11.22 -11.98 3.98
N ARG A 69 10.07 -12.31 4.60
CA ARG A 69 9.48 -11.56 5.73
C ARG A 69 9.26 -10.09 5.39
N CYS A 70 8.83 -9.82 4.17
CA CYS A 70 8.51 -8.50 3.65
C CYS A 70 7.03 -8.42 3.26
N GLU A 71 6.37 -7.31 3.57
CA GLU A 71 4.99 -7.02 3.17
C GLU A 71 4.99 -5.82 2.23
N VAL A 72 4.19 -5.88 1.18
CA VAL A 72 4.03 -4.78 0.21
C VAL A 72 2.71 -4.08 0.50
N LEU A 73 2.72 -2.75 0.57
CA LEU A 73 1.58 -1.92 0.90
C LEU A 73 1.43 -0.83 -0.16
N GLY A 74 0.31 -0.82 -0.87
CA GLY A 74 -0.03 0.20 -1.84
C GLY A 74 -0.79 1.34 -1.19
N VAL A 75 -0.39 2.58 -1.45
CA VAL A 75 -1.00 3.76 -0.82
C VAL A 75 -1.42 4.77 -1.87
N SER A 76 -2.69 5.18 -1.84
CA SER A 76 -3.19 6.31 -2.61
C SER A 76 -4.00 7.26 -1.73
N VAL A 77 -4.33 8.43 -2.30
CA VAL A 77 -5.19 9.43 -1.67
C VAL A 77 -6.68 9.12 -1.83
N ASP A 78 -7.01 8.04 -2.52
CA ASP A 78 -8.39 7.64 -2.77
C ASP A 78 -9.08 7.09 -1.53
N SER A 79 -10.39 6.97 -1.62
CA SER A 79 -11.22 6.38 -0.56
C SER A 79 -11.06 4.86 -0.52
N HIS A 80 -11.23 4.26 0.67
CA HIS A 80 -11.29 2.80 0.79
C HIS A 80 -12.44 2.19 -0.04
N PHE A 81 -13.52 2.95 -0.30
CA PHE A 81 -14.56 2.53 -1.23
C PHE A 81 -14.08 2.48 -2.69
N THR A 82 -13.23 3.42 -3.10
CA THR A 82 -12.59 3.43 -4.42
C THR A 82 -11.71 2.20 -4.58
N HIS A 83 -10.87 1.90 -3.58
CA HIS A 83 -10.06 0.68 -3.54
C HIS A 83 -10.89 -0.59 -3.68
N LEU A 84 -11.97 -0.70 -2.90
CA LEU A 84 -12.84 -1.86 -2.96
C LEU A 84 -13.49 -2.00 -4.34
N ALA A 85 -14.00 -0.91 -4.90
CA ALA A 85 -14.57 -0.88 -6.25
C ALA A 85 -13.53 -1.32 -7.30
N TRP A 86 -12.26 -0.95 -7.11
CA TRP A 86 -11.18 -1.30 -8.01
C TRP A 86 -10.80 -2.79 -7.94
N CYS A 87 -10.75 -3.37 -6.73
CA CYS A 87 -10.49 -4.79 -6.52
C CYS A 87 -11.61 -5.69 -7.07
N VAL A 88 -12.87 -5.25 -7.02
CA VAL A 88 -14.01 -6.03 -7.53
C VAL A 88 -14.25 -5.84 -9.03
N MET A 89 -13.56 -4.90 -9.68
CA MET A 89 -13.69 -4.69 -11.11
C MET A 89 -13.11 -5.88 -11.89
N PRO A 90 -13.85 -6.43 -12.88
CA PRO A 90 -13.35 -7.51 -13.69
C PRO A 90 -12.15 -7.04 -14.54
N PRO A 91 -11.17 -7.92 -14.80
CA PRO A 91 -9.94 -7.58 -15.54
C PRO A 91 -10.21 -7.31 -17.03
N THR A 92 -11.41 -7.62 -17.49
CA THR A 92 -11.88 -7.41 -18.87
C THR A 92 -12.11 -5.93 -19.20
N LEU A 93 -12.14 -5.04 -18.20
CA LEU A 93 -12.27 -3.60 -18.39
C LEU A 93 -10.97 -2.93 -17.95
N PRO A 94 -10.24 -2.20 -18.82
CA PRO A 94 -9.12 -1.39 -18.37
C PRO A 94 -9.62 -0.26 -17.44
N PRO A 95 -9.02 -0.01 -16.27
CA PRO A 95 -7.89 -0.69 -15.61
C PRO A 95 -8.36 -1.60 -14.44
N GLY A 96 -8.90 -2.79 -14.70
CA GLY A 96 -9.37 -3.72 -13.67
C GLY A 96 -8.25 -4.49 -12.99
N LEU A 97 -8.31 -4.64 -11.66
CA LEU A 97 -7.33 -5.32 -10.81
C LEU A 97 -8.01 -6.43 -10.00
N SER A 98 -8.57 -7.42 -10.69
CA SER A 98 -9.31 -8.53 -10.05
C SER A 98 -8.43 -9.52 -9.27
N THR A 99 -7.10 -9.38 -9.33
CA THR A 99 -6.14 -10.38 -8.82
C THR A 99 -5.13 -9.77 -7.85
N VAL A 100 -5.38 -8.57 -7.32
CA VAL A 100 -4.48 -7.96 -6.35
C VAL A 100 -4.76 -8.53 -4.96
N SER A 101 -3.78 -9.26 -4.42
CA SER A 101 -3.81 -9.79 -3.04
C SER A 101 -3.06 -8.91 -2.04
N ASP A 102 -2.55 -7.77 -2.49
CA ASP A 102 -1.82 -6.83 -1.65
C ASP A 102 -2.77 -5.86 -0.92
N PRO A 103 -2.48 -5.51 0.35
CA PRO A 103 -3.23 -4.48 1.08
C PRO A 103 -3.16 -3.11 0.38
N LEU A 104 -4.32 -2.60 -0.04
CA LEU A 104 -4.47 -1.24 -0.58
C LEU A 104 -4.94 -0.28 0.51
N ILE A 105 -4.10 0.69 0.85
CA ILE A 105 -4.30 1.64 1.94
C ILE A 105 -4.95 2.92 1.40
N SER A 106 -6.10 3.28 1.97
CA SER A 106 -6.70 4.60 1.77
C SER A 106 -6.06 5.59 2.72
N CYS A 107 -5.29 6.53 2.17
CA CYS A 107 -4.50 7.47 2.95
C CYS A 107 -4.82 8.92 2.56
N ARG A 108 -6.03 9.38 2.93
CA ARG A 108 -6.46 10.77 2.67
C ARG A 108 -5.72 11.81 3.51
N THR A 109 -5.20 11.42 4.66
CA THR A 109 -4.64 12.35 5.68
C THR A 109 -3.13 12.18 5.88
N CYS A 110 -2.52 11.14 5.30
CA CYS A 110 -1.20 10.64 5.72
C CYS A 110 -0.08 10.73 4.67
N MET A 111 -0.22 11.58 3.63
CA MET A 111 0.88 11.92 2.68
C MET A 111 2.16 12.50 3.32
N SER A 112 2.25 12.59 4.66
CA SER A 112 3.47 12.98 5.38
C SER A 112 4.37 11.81 5.80
N VAL A 113 3.97 10.56 5.54
CA VAL A 113 4.75 9.36 5.85
C VAL A 113 5.58 8.95 4.66
N SER A 114 6.73 9.58 4.49
CA SER A 114 7.76 9.08 3.57
C SER A 114 8.39 7.79 4.11
N THR A 115 8.90 6.97 3.21
CA THR A 115 9.53 5.67 3.47
C THR A 115 10.73 5.79 4.42
N GLY A 116 10.72 5.02 5.52
CA GLY A 116 11.83 4.88 6.46
C GLY A 116 11.94 3.44 6.95
N ARG A 117 13.16 2.95 7.18
CA ARG A 117 13.39 1.62 7.75
C ARG A 117 13.01 1.67 9.23
N MET A 118 12.05 0.86 9.66
CA MET A 118 11.74 0.74 11.09
C MET A 118 12.91 0.01 11.75
N GLY A 119 13.85 0.79 12.29
CA GLY A 119 15.03 0.30 12.99
C GLY A 119 14.62 -0.50 14.22
N SER A 120 15.23 -1.67 14.38
CA SER A 120 15.20 -2.49 15.58
C SER A 120 16.03 -1.82 16.67
N THR A 121 15.35 -1.25 17.67
CA THR A 121 15.88 -1.02 19.02
C THR A 121 14.73 -1.20 19.99
#